data_AF-A0A7C6SS16-F1
#
_entry.id   AF-A0A7C6SS16-F1
#
_cell.length_a   1.000
_cell.length_b   1.000
_cell.length_c   1.000
_cell.angle_alpha   90.00
_cell.angle_beta   90.00
_cell.angle_gamma   90.00
#
_symmetry.space_group_name_H-M   'P 1'
#
loop_
_entity.id
_entity.type
_entity.pdbx_description
1 polymer ?
#
loop_
_entity_poly.entity_id
_entity_poly.type
_entity_poly.pdbx_seq_one_letter_code
_entity_poly.pdbx_strand_id
1 'polypeptide(L)'
;MNQRLVFEGLKRFIAILIASLILFSPGTVYAGEEMDTRMIADVNKPGVVMLQTIYSGTVVIPEFTVTEMTMNHIYDKVLDRVLSGEVAYDERAIYSEILMMLFEKPVEYFTPTGTSLTVDAQVGAMGTGFVVTPDGYIVTNAHVVATPEEDLKNTFLQFGLSEMLNQSVHDLLALNESGYITVTEEMLMNIQYSIAQFYLNHMKIENLQTSVYAALGVNIPGLQNIQKSYTCDIKKVGEPAPGKDVAVLKIEGNDNLMTVSLGDDTDIQTGDTVFV
;
A
#
# COMPACT_ATOMS: atom_id res chain seq x y z
N MET A 1 -85.73 -2.02 44.65
CA MET A 1 -84.41 -2.46 45.18
C MET A 1 -83.74 -3.33 44.11
N ASN A 2 -83.09 -2.76 43.08
CA ASN A 2 -82.31 -3.57 42.11
C ASN A 2 -81.41 -2.83 41.10
N GLN A 3 -81.14 -1.52 41.24
CA GLN A 3 -80.19 -0.84 40.32
C GLN A 3 -78.76 -0.69 40.87
N ARG A 4 -78.54 -0.80 42.19
CA ARG A 4 -77.19 -0.75 42.78
C ARG A 4 -76.39 -2.05 42.61
N LEU A 5 -77.05 -3.21 42.58
CA LEU A 5 -76.41 -4.52 42.42
C LEU A 5 -75.88 -4.76 41.00
N VAL A 6 -76.58 -4.26 39.98
CA VAL A 6 -76.17 -4.40 38.57
C VAL A 6 -74.92 -3.55 38.26
N PHE A 7 -74.80 -2.37 38.88
CA PHE A 7 -73.66 -1.47 38.67
C PHE A 7 -72.37 -1.94 39.35
N GLU A 8 -72.46 -2.58 40.52
CA GLU A 8 -71.33 -3.22 41.20
C GLU A 8 -70.83 -4.47 40.44
N GLY A 9 -71.76 -5.28 39.91
CA GLY A 9 -71.42 -6.44 39.08
C GLY A 9 -70.70 -6.06 37.80
N LEU A 10 -71.15 -5.00 37.11
CA LEU A 10 -70.54 -4.52 35.87
C LEU A 10 -69.13 -3.93 36.10
N LYS A 11 -68.91 -3.23 37.22
CA LYS A 11 -67.57 -2.72 37.59
C LYS A 11 -66.58 -3.83 37.90
N ARG A 12 -67.01 -4.89 38.60
CA ARG A 12 -66.15 -6.06 38.88
C ARG A 12 -65.86 -6.86 37.61
N PHE A 13 -66.82 -6.97 36.69
CA PHE A 13 -66.62 -7.65 35.42
C PHE A 13 -65.63 -6.88 34.51
N ILE A 14 -65.75 -5.55 34.43
CA ILE A 14 -64.82 -4.71 33.67
C ILE A 14 -63.42 -4.70 34.31
N ALA A 15 -63.31 -4.67 35.64
CA ALA A 15 -62.02 -4.73 36.32
C ALA A 15 -61.30 -6.08 36.14
N ILE A 16 -62.04 -7.20 36.14
CA ILE A 16 -61.48 -8.53 35.86
C ILE A 16 -61.04 -8.63 34.39
N LEU A 17 -61.82 -8.07 33.46
CA LEU A 17 -61.52 -8.11 32.02
C LEU A 17 -60.30 -7.24 31.66
N ILE A 18 -60.10 -6.12 32.35
CA ILE A 18 -58.89 -5.27 32.22
C ILE A 18 -57.68 -5.92 32.91
N ALA A 19 -57.85 -6.58 34.06
CA ALA A 19 -56.76 -7.28 34.74
C ALA A 19 -56.30 -8.54 33.97
N SER A 20 -57.22 -9.22 33.26
CA SER A 20 -56.88 -10.36 32.39
C SER A 20 -56.28 -9.95 31.04
N LEU A 21 -56.40 -8.68 30.62
CA LEU A 21 -55.75 -8.18 29.40
C LEU A 21 -54.29 -7.73 29.64
N ILE A 22 -53.84 -7.64 30.89
CA ILE A 22 -52.50 -7.12 31.27
C ILE A 22 -51.50 -8.26 31.55
N LEU A 23 -51.91 -9.52 31.51
CA LEU A 23 -51.01 -10.66 31.72
C LEU A 23 -51.13 -11.62 30.54
N PHE A 24 -50.01 -11.88 29.87
CA PHE A 24 -49.82 -12.54 28.57
C PHE A 24 -49.88 -11.62 27.34
N SER A 25 -48.97 -10.64 27.26
CA SER A 25 -48.16 -10.58 26.05
C SER A 25 -47.13 -11.72 26.17
N PRO A 26 -47.14 -12.76 25.31
CA PRO A 26 -45.91 -13.50 25.13
C PRO A 26 -44.91 -12.47 24.64
N GLY A 27 -43.91 -12.17 25.47
CA GLY A 27 -42.73 -11.47 24.98
C GLY A 27 -42.25 -12.30 23.79
N THR A 28 -42.46 -11.78 22.59
CA THR A 28 -41.71 -12.25 21.44
C THR A 28 -40.28 -11.94 21.81
N VAL A 29 -39.57 -12.96 22.31
CA VAL A 29 -38.13 -13.01 22.18
C VAL A 29 -37.94 -12.89 20.68
N TYR A 30 -37.60 -11.68 20.23
CA TYR A 30 -36.97 -11.53 18.93
C TYR A 30 -35.73 -12.39 19.06
N ALA A 31 -35.80 -13.62 18.55
CA ALA A 31 -34.61 -14.31 18.11
C ALA A 31 -33.90 -13.29 17.25
N GLY A 32 -32.72 -12.82 17.69
CA GLY A 32 -31.94 -11.86 16.94
C GLY A 32 -31.88 -12.38 15.51
N GLU A 33 -32.38 -11.58 14.58
CA GLU A 33 -32.40 -11.92 13.17
C GLU A 33 -30.97 -12.37 12.83
N GLU A 34 -30.83 -13.63 12.39
CA GLU A 34 -29.52 -14.21 12.10
C GLU A 34 -28.88 -13.30 11.06
N MET A 35 -27.87 -12.54 11.48
CA MET A 35 -27.39 -11.38 10.72
C MET A 35 -26.72 -11.89 9.44
N ASP A 36 -27.46 -11.84 8.33
CA ASP A 36 -26.95 -12.24 7.01
C ASP A 36 -25.69 -11.42 6.70
N THR A 37 -24.62 -12.10 6.27
CA THR A 37 -23.33 -11.47 5.95
C THR A 37 -23.47 -10.36 4.92
N ARG A 38 -24.46 -10.46 4.04
CA ARG A 38 -24.83 -9.39 3.10
C ARG A 38 -25.35 -8.15 3.80
N MET A 39 -26.18 -8.33 4.83
CA MET A 39 -26.73 -7.23 5.60
C MET A 39 -25.63 -6.52 6.41
N ILE A 40 -24.68 -7.27 6.98
CA ILE A 40 -23.49 -6.70 7.64
C ILE A 40 -22.69 -5.85 6.66
N ALA A 41 -22.43 -6.38 5.46
CA ALA A 41 -21.70 -5.65 4.43
C ALA A 41 -22.46 -4.41 3.98
N ASP A 42 -23.76 -4.51 3.70
CA ASP A 42 -24.58 -3.40 3.19
C ASP A 42 -24.71 -2.24 4.19
N VAL A 43 -24.81 -2.53 5.49
CA VAL A 43 -24.87 -1.51 6.55
C VAL A 43 -23.54 -0.77 6.69
N ASN A 44 -22.40 -1.48 6.57
CA ASN A 44 -21.08 -0.89 6.81
C ASN A 44 -20.44 -0.28 5.55
N LYS A 45 -20.79 -0.77 4.35
CA LYS A 45 -20.19 -0.35 3.08
C LYS A 45 -20.20 1.16 2.84
N PRO A 46 -21.25 1.93 3.19
CA PRO A 46 -21.23 3.39 3.03
C PRO A 46 -20.18 4.10 3.90
N GLY A 47 -19.73 3.49 5.00
CA GLY A 47 -18.67 4.00 5.87
C GLY A 47 -17.27 3.51 5.50
N VAL A 48 -17.12 2.61 4.53
CA VAL A 48 -15.82 2.15 4.03
C VAL A 48 -15.38 3.05 2.87
N VAL A 49 -14.12 3.47 2.88
CA VAL A 49 -13.56 4.44 1.95
C VAL A 49 -12.31 3.90 1.27
N MET A 50 -12.11 4.30 0.01
CA MET A 50 -10.83 4.11 -0.66
C MET A 50 -9.90 5.25 -0.24
N LEU A 51 -8.68 4.91 0.15
CA LEU A 51 -7.62 5.87 0.47
C LEU A 51 -6.59 5.86 -0.65
N GLN A 52 -6.18 7.04 -1.07
CA GLN A 52 -5.07 7.25 -1.97
C GLN A 52 -4.06 8.14 -1.27
N THR A 53 -2.86 7.62 -1.07
CA THR A 53 -1.73 8.38 -0.55
C THR A 53 -0.81 8.71 -1.70
N ILE A 54 -0.44 9.98 -1.84
CA ILE A 54 0.46 10.48 -2.87
C ILE A 54 1.72 10.98 -2.17
N TYR A 55 2.86 10.46 -2.61
CA TYR A 55 4.19 10.87 -2.20
C TYR A 55 4.84 11.66 -3.33
N SER A 56 5.20 12.91 -3.06
CA SER A 56 5.95 13.76 -4.00
C SER A 56 7.29 14.08 -3.40
N GLY A 57 8.38 13.85 -4.11
CA GLY A 57 9.71 14.11 -3.58
C GLY A 57 10.76 14.22 -4.66
N THR A 58 11.93 14.71 -4.26
CA THR A 58 13.10 14.85 -5.10
C THR A 58 14.03 13.68 -4.83
N VAL A 59 14.18 12.78 -5.79
CA VAL A 59 15.08 11.64 -5.66
C VAL A 59 16.48 12.06 -6.11
N VAL A 60 17.46 11.89 -5.23
CA VAL A 60 18.88 12.17 -5.49
C VAL A 60 19.64 10.85 -5.53
N ILE A 61 20.31 10.58 -6.64
CA ILE A 61 21.00 9.31 -6.89
C ILE A 61 22.39 9.64 -7.44
N PRO A 62 23.47 9.14 -6.82
CA PRO A 62 24.79 9.32 -7.39
C PRO A 62 24.89 8.60 -8.74
N GLU A 63 25.61 9.20 -9.69
CA GLU A 63 26.00 8.46 -10.90
C GLU A 63 26.95 7.32 -10.49
N PHE A 64 27.00 6.25 -11.29
CA PHE A 64 27.98 5.18 -11.11
C PHE A 64 29.05 5.24 -12.18
N THR A 65 30.24 4.76 -11.82
CA THR A 65 31.35 4.57 -12.75
C THR A 65 32.09 3.27 -12.42
N VAL A 66 32.91 2.79 -13.35
CA VAL A 66 33.90 1.75 -13.10
C VAL A 66 35.25 2.43 -12.95
N THR A 67 35.80 2.43 -11.74
CA THR A 67 37.05 3.17 -11.46
C THR A 67 38.24 2.57 -12.21
N GLU A 68 39.30 3.35 -12.40
CA GLU A 68 40.55 2.86 -12.98
C GLU A 68 41.12 1.67 -12.18
N MET A 69 41.03 1.70 -10.85
CA MET A 69 41.44 0.59 -9.99
C MET A 69 40.62 -0.67 -10.28
N THR A 70 39.30 -0.53 -10.39
CA THR A 70 38.40 -1.63 -10.73
C THR A 70 38.69 -2.18 -12.12
N MET A 71 38.92 -1.30 -13.10
CA MET A 71 39.30 -1.71 -14.45
C MET A 71 40.63 -2.45 -14.48
N ASN A 72 41.65 -1.98 -13.76
CA ASN A 72 42.94 -2.67 -13.65
C ASN A 72 42.78 -4.08 -13.06
N HIS A 73 41.92 -4.24 -12.05
CA HIS A 73 41.59 -5.56 -11.50
C HIS A 73 40.90 -6.48 -12.50
N ILE A 74 40.01 -5.94 -13.35
CA ILE A 74 39.41 -6.71 -14.45
C ILE A 74 40.50 -7.10 -15.46
N TYR A 75 41.37 -6.17 -15.85
CA TYR A 75 42.47 -6.44 -16.78
C TYR A 75 43.42 -7.52 -16.26
N ASP A 76 43.81 -7.46 -14.99
CA ASP A 76 44.69 -8.47 -14.37
C ASP A 76 44.06 -9.87 -14.42
N LYS A 77 42.76 -9.98 -14.10
CA LYS A 77 42.02 -11.26 -14.21
C LYS A 77 41.96 -11.77 -15.64
N VAL A 78 41.74 -10.90 -16.62
CA VAL A 78 41.69 -11.28 -18.03
C VAL A 78 43.08 -11.71 -18.51
N LEU A 79 44.14 -11.00 -18.08
CA LEU A 79 45.52 -11.34 -18.41
C LEU A 79 45.91 -12.72 -17.86
N ASP A 80 45.53 -13.04 -16.63
CA ASP A 80 45.77 -14.38 -16.05
C ASP A 80 45.11 -15.48 -16.89
N ARG A 81 43.89 -15.26 -17.39
CA ARG A 81 43.17 -16.20 -18.27
C ARG A 81 43.78 -16.29 -19.67
N VAL A 82 44.37 -15.21 -20.17
CA VAL A 82 45.14 -15.24 -21.41
C VAL A 82 46.42 -16.07 -21.22
N LEU A 83 47.14 -15.86 -20.12
CA LEU A 83 48.37 -16.58 -19.81
C LEU A 83 48.13 -18.08 -19.52
N SER A 84 46.96 -18.43 -18.96
CA SER A 84 46.54 -19.82 -18.78
C SER A 84 46.05 -20.49 -20.08
N GLY A 85 45.82 -19.72 -21.14
CA GLY A 85 45.30 -20.18 -22.42
C GLY A 85 43.78 -20.37 -22.46
N GLU A 86 43.05 -19.94 -21.43
CA GLU A 86 41.59 -19.94 -21.39
C GLU A 86 40.98 -18.88 -22.32
N VAL A 87 41.67 -17.75 -22.49
CA VAL A 87 41.30 -16.67 -23.39
C VAL A 87 42.38 -16.50 -24.45
N ALA A 88 41.98 -16.31 -25.71
CA ALA A 88 42.93 -16.10 -26.80
C ALA A 88 43.65 -14.74 -26.64
N TYR A 89 44.92 -14.68 -27.01
CA TYR A 89 45.70 -13.44 -27.00
C TYR A 89 45.44 -12.61 -28.26
N ASP A 90 44.21 -12.11 -28.38
CA ASP A 90 43.80 -11.18 -29.42
C ASP A 90 42.81 -10.15 -28.86
N GLU A 91 42.73 -9.03 -29.56
CA GLU A 91 41.92 -7.88 -29.14
C GLU A 91 40.46 -8.25 -28.89
N ARG A 92 39.85 -9.02 -29.80
CA ARG A 92 38.42 -9.35 -29.72
C ARG A 92 38.13 -10.26 -28.54
N ALA A 93 38.96 -11.27 -28.31
CA ALA A 93 38.80 -12.19 -27.19
C ALA A 93 38.95 -11.45 -25.85
N ILE A 94 39.95 -10.59 -25.71
CA ILE A 94 40.18 -9.79 -24.51
C ILE A 94 39.00 -8.86 -24.21
N TYR A 95 38.53 -8.09 -25.20
CA TYR A 95 37.38 -7.21 -24.98
C TYR A 95 36.09 -7.98 -24.67
N SER A 96 35.88 -9.12 -25.32
CA SER A 96 34.71 -9.96 -25.02
C SER A 96 34.69 -10.45 -23.58
N GLU A 97 35.84 -10.85 -23.05
CA GLU A 97 35.99 -11.33 -21.68
C GLU A 97 35.78 -10.20 -20.66
N ILE A 98 36.33 -9.01 -20.92
CA ILE A 98 36.09 -7.81 -20.08
C ILE A 98 34.59 -7.50 -20.00
N LEU A 99 33.91 -7.47 -21.14
CA LEU A 99 32.47 -7.18 -21.19
C LEU A 99 31.63 -8.29 -20.54
N MET A 100 32.01 -9.56 -20.70
CA MET A 100 31.37 -10.68 -20.01
C MET A 100 31.48 -10.53 -18.50
N MET A 101 32.69 -10.31 -17.97
CA MET A 101 32.90 -10.11 -16.54
C MET A 101 32.07 -8.93 -16.00
N LEU A 102 32.03 -7.82 -16.73
CA LEU A 102 31.26 -6.64 -16.34
C LEU A 102 29.75 -6.91 -16.37
N PHE A 103 29.22 -7.52 -17.44
CA PHE A 103 27.77 -7.65 -17.65
C PHE A 103 27.14 -8.80 -16.87
N GLU A 104 27.92 -9.83 -16.50
CA GLU A 104 27.42 -10.91 -15.65
C GLU A 104 27.14 -10.43 -14.22
N LYS A 105 27.97 -9.51 -13.70
CA LYS A 105 27.83 -8.97 -12.34
C LYS A 105 28.15 -7.46 -12.23
N PRO A 106 27.37 -6.58 -12.87
CA PRO A 106 27.71 -5.15 -12.95
C PRO A 106 27.87 -4.47 -11.60
N VAL A 107 27.00 -4.80 -10.63
CA VAL A 107 27.00 -4.16 -9.31
C VAL A 107 28.32 -4.38 -8.53
N GLU A 108 29.07 -5.46 -8.81
CA GLU A 108 30.38 -5.70 -8.18
C GLU A 108 31.45 -4.68 -8.64
N TYR A 109 31.21 -3.98 -9.75
CA TYR A 109 32.18 -3.07 -10.38
C TYR A 109 31.76 -1.59 -10.31
N PHE A 110 30.52 -1.31 -9.90
CA PHE A 110 30.01 0.06 -9.80
C PHE A 110 30.55 0.76 -8.56
N THR A 111 30.96 2.01 -8.73
CA THR A 111 31.34 2.91 -7.65
C THR A 111 30.58 4.22 -7.80
N PRO A 112 29.97 4.75 -6.74
CA PRO A 112 29.36 6.08 -6.77
C PRO A 112 30.38 7.15 -7.15
N THR A 113 30.02 8.04 -8.05
CA THR A 113 30.80 9.25 -8.35
C THR A 113 30.53 10.33 -7.30
N GLY A 114 31.20 11.48 -7.44
CA GLY A 114 30.88 12.69 -6.66
C GLY A 114 29.71 13.50 -7.23
N THR A 115 29.12 13.06 -8.34
CA THR A 115 28.02 13.72 -9.04
C THR A 115 26.72 12.94 -8.83
N SER A 116 25.59 13.65 -8.79
CA SER A 116 24.28 13.04 -8.60
C SER A 116 23.31 13.51 -9.68
N LEU A 117 22.45 12.58 -10.07
CA LEU A 117 21.22 12.85 -10.81
C LEU A 117 20.10 13.18 -9.83
N THR A 118 19.23 14.08 -10.25
CA THR A 118 18.08 14.51 -9.46
C THR A 118 16.82 14.37 -10.29
N VAL A 119 15.82 13.66 -9.75
CA VAL A 119 14.54 13.42 -10.41
C VAL A 119 13.42 13.79 -9.45
N ASP A 120 12.62 14.78 -9.82
CA ASP A 120 11.35 15.03 -9.14
C ASP A 120 10.33 13.99 -9.58
N ALA A 121 9.81 13.22 -8.63
CA ALA A 121 8.90 12.13 -8.90
C ALA A 121 7.70 12.17 -7.94
N GLN A 122 6.59 11.65 -8.45
CA GLN A 122 5.39 11.43 -7.68
C GLN A 122 4.97 9.97 -7.82
N VAL A 123 4.76 9.32 -6.68
CA VAL A 123 4.26 7.95 -6.60
C VAL A 123 3.07 7.89 -5.66
N GLY A 124 2.30 6.80 -5.72
CA GLY A 124 1.12 6.65 -4.89
C GLY A 124 0.95 5.24 -4.34
N ALA A 125 0.27 5.18 -3.20
CA ALA A 125 -0.22 3.95 -2.60
C ALA A 125 -1.76 4.02 -2.53
N MET A 126 -2.40 2.86 -2.62
CA MET A 126 -3.84 2.72 -2.44
C MET A 126 -4.09 1.82 -1.23
N GLY A 127 -5.13 2.14 -0.48
CA GLY A 127 -5.57 1.34 0.66
C GLY A 127 -7.04 1.58 0.94
N THR A 128 -7.53 1.02 2.03
CA THR A 128 -8.89 1.25 2.50
C THR A 128 -8.85 1.82 3.91
N GLY A 129 -9.91 2.52 4.27
CA GLY A 129 -10.18 2.92 5.63
C GLY A 129 -11.66 2.82 5.90
N PHE A 130 -12.05 3.07 7.14
CA PHE A 130 -13.45 3.23 7.49
C PHE A 130 -13.65 4.45 8.38
N VAL A 131 -14.73 5.16 8.12
CA VAL A 131 -15.14 6.33 8.88
C VAL A 131 -15.73 5.85 10.21
N VAL A 132 -15.19 6.32 11.32
CA VAL A 132 -15.60 5.91 12.69
C VAL A 132 -16.45 6.96 13.40
N THR A 133 -16.52 8.17 12.87
CA THR A 133 -17.36 9.25 13.42
C THR A 133 -18.05 10.05 12.29
N PRO A 134 -19.29 10.55 12.50
CA PRO A 134 -20.01 11.29 11.47
C PRO A 134 -19.30 12.57 11.03
N ASP A 135 -18.49 13.16 11.91
CA ASP A 135 -17.66 14.31 11.61
C ASP A 135 -16.39 13.96 10.82
N GLY A 136 -16.12 12.68 10.52
CA GLY A 136 -15.16 12.28 9.49
C GLY A 136 -13.78 11.82 9.96
N TYR A 137 -13.66 11.30 11.17
CA TYR A 137 -12.47 10.54 11.53
C TYR A 137 -12.47 9.19 10.81
N ILE A 138 -11.32 8.81 10.24
CA ILE A 138 -11.09 7.53 9.57
C ILE A 138 -10.03 6.76 10.31
N VAL A 139 -10.21 5.45 10.40
CA VAL A 139 -9.16 4.51 10.79
C VAL A 139 -8.69 3.72 9.57
N THR A 140 -7.38 3.55 9.44
CA THR A 140 -6.72 2.75 8.40
C THR A 140 -5.42 2.17 8.95
N ASN A 141 -4.71 1.39 8.14
CA ASN A 141 -3.36 0.94 8.46
C ASN A 141 -2.34 2.10 8.39
N ALA A 142 -1.31 2.06 9.24
CA ALA A 142 -0.28 3.08 9.25
C ALA A 142 0.53 3.09 7.94
N HIS A 143 0.86 1.92 7.40
CA HIS A 143 1.62 1.80 6.15
C HIS A 143 0.91 2.39 4.92
N VAL A 144 -0.42 2.56 4.98
CA VAL A 144 -1.20 3.20 3.90
C VAL A 144 -0.87 4.68 3.79
N VAL A 145 -0.53 5.34 4.91
CA VAL A 145 -0.28 6.80 4.96
C VAL A 145 1.14 7.19 5.37
N ALA A 146 1.90 6.23 5.88
CA ALA A 146 3.30 6.36 6.26
C ALA A 146 4.04 5.08 5.83
N THR A 147 4.25 4.94 4.52
CA THR A 147 4.95 3.80 3.94
C THR A 147 6.40 3.76 4.45
N PRO A 148 6.91 2.59 4.90
CA PRO A 148 8.30 2.45 5.32
C PRO A 148 9.29 2.92 4.24
N GLU A 149 10.45 3.44 4.66
CA GLU A 149 11.42 4.03 3.72
C GLU A 149 11.86 3.05 2.63
N GLU A 150 12.12 1.80 2.98
CA GLU A 150 12.54 0.77 2.01
C GLU A 150 11.46 0.49 0.96
N ASP A 151 10.21 0.34 1.38
CA ASP A 151 9.07 0.14 0.46
C ASP A 151 8.83 1.38 -0.40
N LEU A 152 9.00 2.57 0.19
CA LEU A 152 8.87 3.83 -0.52
C LEU A 152 9.96 3.98 -1.59
N LYS A 153 11.22 3.65 -1.27
CA LYS A 153 12.33 3.63 -2.25
C LYS A 153 12.04 2.68 -3.40
N ASN A 154 11.56 1.48 -3.12
CA ASN A 154 11.13 0.52 -4.16
C ASN A 154 10.02 1.09 -5.03
N THR A 155 9.02 1.75 -4.43
CA THR A 155 7.92 2.39 -5.17
C THR A 155 8.43 3.52 -6.08
N PHE A 156 9.32 4.39 -5.58
CA PHE A 156 9.97 5.43 -6.40
C PHE A 156 10.79 4.82 -7.53
N LEU A 157 11.57 3.78 -7.27
CA LEU A 157 12.33 3.09 -8.30
C LEU A 157 11.44 2.53 -9.41
N GLN A 158 10.38 1.81 -9.03
CA GLN A 158 9.50 1.13 -9.96
C GLN A 158 8.69 2.11 -10.82
N PHE A 159 8.13 3.16 -10.22
CA PHE A 159 7.17 4.04 -10.90
C PHE A 159 7.74 5.41 -11.22
N GLY A 160 8.51 6.01 -10.31
CA GLY A 160 9.07 7.35 -10.46
C GLY A 160 10.34 7.42 -11.30
N LEU A 161 11.13 6.34 -11.36
CA LEU A 161 12.45 6.33 -11.99
C LEU A 161 12.58 5.35 -13.16
N SER A 162 11.47 4.79 -13.64
CA SER A 162 11.47 3.76 -14.69
C SER A 162 12.20 4.20 -15.96
N GLU A 163 12.01 5.44 -16.40
CA GLU A 163 12.71 6.02 -17.57
C GLU A 163 14.23 6.13 -17.33
N MET A 164 14.65 6.64 -16.17
CA MET A 164 16.07 6.77 -15.82
C MET A 164 16.75 5.40 -15.67
N LEU A 165 16.06 4.42 -15.07
CA LEU A 165 16.54 3.04 -14.98
C LEU A 165 16.74 2.44 -16.37
N ASN A 166 15.74 2.59 -17.25
CA ASN A 166 15.82 2.10 -18.64
C ASN A 166 16.96 2.78 -19.42
N GLN A 167 17.15 4.09 -19.22
CA GLN A 167 18.25 4.82 -19.84
C GLN A 167 19.61 4.32 -19.36
N SER A 168 19.78 4.08 -18.05
CA SER A 168 21.04 3.57 -17.51
C SER A 168 21.36 2.15 -17.98
N VAL A 169 20.33 1.31 -18.15
CA VAL A 169 20.48 -0.01 -18.78
C VAL A 169 20.95 0.15 -20.23
N HIS A 170 20.33 1.06 -20.99
CA HIS A 170 20.71 1.35 -22.37
C HIS A 170 22.17 1.84 -22.46
N ASP A 171 22.57 2.78 -21.61
CA ASP A 171 23.91 3.36 -21.60
C ASP A 171 24.98 2.32 -21.24
N LEU A 172 24.68 1.39 -20.33
CA LEU A 172 25.60 0.29 -20.03
C LEU A 172 25.72 -0.67 -21.23
N LEU A 173 24.61 -1.01 -21.88
CA LEU A 173 24.61 -1.87 -23.06
C LEU A 173 25.36 -1.24 -24.25
N ALA A 174 25.41 0.09 -24.34
CA ALA A 174 26.15 0.81 -25.37
C ALA A 174 27.67 0.51 -25.33
N LEU A 175 28.20 0.05 -24.19
CA LEU A 175 29.59 -0.44 -24.11
C LEU A 175 29.87 -1.63 -25.05
N ASN A 176 28.83 -2.37 -25.44
CA ASN A 176 28.89 -3.48 -26.39
C ASN A 176 28.41 -3.10 -27.81
N GLU A 177 28.39 -1.81 -28.18
CA GLU A 177 27.98 -1.36 -29.52
C GLU A 177 28.74 -2.05 -30.67
N SER A 178 30.01 -2.41 -30.43
CA SER A 178 30.86 -3.13 -31.40
C SER A 178 30.49 -4.61 -31.57
N GLY A 179 29.56 -5.15 -30.77
CA GLY A 179 29.12 -6.54 -30.84
C GLY A 179 30.24 -7.53 -30.49
N TYR A 180 31.02 -7.23 -29.45
CA TYR A 180 32.05 -8.13 -28.93
C TYR A 180 31.43 -9.37 -28.27
N ILE A 181 30.29 -9.19 -27.59
CA ILE A 181 29.53 -10.26 -26.94
C ILE A 181 28.08 -10.31 -27.45
N THR A 182 27.45 -11.46 -27.33
CA THR A 182 26.00 -11.59 -27.44
C THR A 182 25.40 -11.39 -26.05
N VAL A 183 24.55 -10.37 -25.90
CA VAL A 183 23.84 -10.12 -24.65
C VAL A 183 22.67 -11.10 -24.54
N THR A 184 22.69 -11.95 -23.52
CA THR A 184 21.60 -12.89 -23.24
C THR A 184 20.50 -12.22 -22.41
N GLU A 185 19.31 -12.84 -22.35
CA GLU A 185 18.22 -12.38 -21.48
C GLU A 185 18.62 -12.39 -20.00
N GLU A 186 19.41 -13.38 -19.57
CA GLU A 186 19.95 -13.46 -18.21
C GLU A 186 20.88 -12.29 -17.89
N MET A 187 21.79 -11.94 -18.81
CA MET A 187 22.67 -10.78 -18.65
C MET A 187 21.85 -9.49 -18.57
N LEU A 188 20.82 -9.34 -19.42
CA LEU A 188 19.94 -8.18 -19.37
C LEU A 188 19.23 -8.06 -18.01
N MET A 189 18.72 -9.17 -17.47
CA MET A 189 18.11 -9.19 -16.14
C MET A 189 19.13 -8.84 -15.04
N ASN A 190 20.34 -9.36 -15.11
CA ASN A 190 21.41 -9.07 -14.14
C ASN A 190 21.82 -7.58 -14.19
N ILE A 191 21.85 -6.99 -15.38
CA ILE A 191 22.11 -5.56 -15.57
C ILE A 191 20.98 -4.72 -14.94
N GLN A 192 19.73 -4.99 -15.30
CA GLN A 192 18.58 -4.29 -14.74
C GLN A 192 18.54 -4.38 -13.21
N TYR A 193 18.72 -5.59 -12.68
CA TYR A 193 18.76 -5.84 -11.25
C TYR A 193 19.93 -5.12 -10.58
N SER A 194 21.13 -5.16 -11.16
CA SER A 194 22.33 -4.50 -10.60
C SER A 194 22.18 -2.99 -10.50
N ILE A 195 21.65 -2.34 -11.54
CA ILE A 195 21.42 -0.89 -11.53
C ILE A 195 20.32 -0.54 -10.52
N ALA A 196 19.22 -1.31 -10.50
CA ALA A 196 18.17 -1.15 -9.50
C ALA A 196 18.70 -1.26 -8.06
N GLN A 197 19.54 -2.25 -7.77
CA GLN A 197 20.16 -2.42 -6.45
C GLN A 197 21.11 -1.27 -6.12
N PHE A 198 21.93 -0.83 -7.09
CA PHE A 198 22.79 0.34 -6.91
C PHE A 198 21.95 1.58 -6.53
N TYR A 199 20.84 1.82 -7.22
CA TYR A 199 19.92 2.92 -6.88
C TYR A 199 19.34 2.76 -5.47
N LEU A 200 18.78 1.60 -5.12
CA LEU A 200 18.19 1.39 -3.78
C LEU A 200 19.20 1.63 -2.65
N ASN A 201 20.45 1.21 -2.85
CA ASN A 201 21.51 1.33 -1.85
C ASN A 201 22.04 2.77 -1.70
N HIS A 202 21.91 3.60 -2.72
CA HIS A 202 22.54 4.93 -2.75
C HIS A 202 21.56 6.11 -2.88
N MET A 203 20.30 5.85 -3.25
CA MET A 203 19.30 6.90 -3.41
C MET A 203 18.91 7.54 -2.08
N LYS A 204 18.61 8.83 -2.16
CA LYS A 204 17.98 9.60 -1.09
C LYS A 204 16.71 10.25 -1.64
N ILE A 205 15.69 10.33 -0.80
CA ILE A 205 14.46 11.05 -1.13
C ILE A 205 14.47 12.32 -0.28
N GLU A 206 14.61 13.46 -0.93
CA GLU A 206 14.59 14.78 -0.32
C GLU A 206 13.23 15.45 -0.53
N ASN A 207 12.91 16.43 0.33
CA ASN A 207 11.70 17.24 0.21
C ASN A 207 10.39 16.42 0.11
N LEU A 208 10.33 15.25 0.74
CA LEU A 208 9.19 14.35 0.69
C LEU A 208 7.93 15.03 1.26
N GLN A 209 6.91 15.14 0.43
CA GLN A 209 5.57 15.59 0.79
C GLN A 209 4.60 14.42 0.66
N THR A 210 3.71 14.29 1.65
CA THR A 210 2.68 13.25 1.68
C THR A 210 1.31 13.90 1.69
N SER A 211 0.44 13.48 0.78
CA SER A 211 -0.95 13.92 0.69
C SER A 211 -1.87 12.70 0.69
N VAL A 212 -2.90 12.70 1.54
CA VAL A 212 -3.86 11.59 1.63
C VAL A 212 -5.23 12.06 1.19
N TYR A 213 -5.88 11.25 0.37
CA TYR A 213 -7.22 11.51 -0.14
C TYR A 213 -8.14 10.33 0.17
N ALA A 214 -9.34 10.62 0.66
CA ALA A 214 -10.41 9.65 0.83
C ALA A 214 -11.45 9.81 -0.27
N ALA A 215 -11.64 8.77 -1.05
CA ALA A 215 -12.65 8.73 -2.09
C ALA A 215 -13.93 8.11 -1.50
N LEU A 216 -14.96 8.95 -1.33
CA LEU A 216 -16.27 8.53 -0.85
C LEU A 216 -17.14 8.15 -2.04
N GLY A 217 -17.73 6.95 -2.05
CA GLY A 217 -18.55 6.54 -3.19
C GLY A 217 -19.18 5.16 -3.08
N VAL A 218 -20.51 5.16 -3.12
CA VAL A 218 -21.46 4.03 -3.14
C VAL A 218 -21.58 3.46 -4.56
N ASN A 219 -21.69 2.13 -4.69
CA ASN A 219 -22.18 1.51 -5.94
C ASN A 219 -23.64 1.92 -6.14
N ILE A 220 -23.91 2.84 -7.08
CA ILE A 220 -25.26 3.08 -7.61
C ILE A 220 -25.27 2.52 -9.04
N PRO A 221 -25.99 1.40 -9.30
CA PRO A 221 -26.11 0.86 -10.65
C PRO A 221 -26.68 1.92 -11.61
N GLY A 222 -25.96 2.24 -12.68
CA GLY A 222 -26.46 3.07 -13.80
C GLY A 222 -25.97 4.53 -13.86
N LEU A 223 -25.20 5.03 -12.88
CA LEU A 223 -24.52 6.33 -12.99
C LEU A 223 -22.99 6.15 -13.06
N GLN A 224 -22.33 6.92 -13.93
CA GLN A 224 -20.87 6.94 -13.97
C GLN A 224 -20.32 7.47 -12.64
N ASN A 225 -19.34 6.75 -12.10
CA ASN A 225 -18.68 7.01 -10.83
C ASN A 225 -18.02 8.40 -10.82
N ILE A 226 -18.69 9.41 -10.26
CA ILE A 226 -18.01 10.61 -9.81
C ILE A 226 -17.58 10.34 -8.37
N GLN A 227 -16.42 9.70 -8.21
CA GLN A 227 -15.83 9.51 -6.89
C GLN A 227 -15.33 10.88 -6.42
N LYS A 228 -16.04 11.47 -5.46
CA LYS A 228 -15.61 12.73 -4.85
C LYS A 228 -14.50 12.39 -3.84
N SER A 229 -13.29 12.79 -4.17
CA SER A 229 -12.14 12.65 -3.27
C SER A 229 -12.04 13.86 -2.34
N TYR A 230 -11.75 13.58 -1.06
CA TYR A 230 -11.59 14.58 -0.02
C TYR A 230 -10.19 14.49 0.55
N THR A 231 -9.55 15.64 0.78
CA THR A 231 -8.26 15.68 1.47
C THR A 231 -8.43 15.20 2.91
N CYS A 232 -7.44 14.44 3.38
CA CYS A 232 -7.37 13.94 4.73
C CYS A 232 -6.17 14.52 5.48
N ASP A 233 -6.42 15.01 6.68
CA ASP A 233 -5.38 15.32 7.64
C ASP A 233 -4.96 14.04 8.39
N ILE A 234 -3.66 13.80 8.47
CA ILE A 234 -3.12 12.75 9.34
C ILE A 234 -3.14 13.26 10.78
N LYS A 235 -3.96 12.65 11.65
CA LYS A 235 -4.06 13.05 13.07
C LYS A 235 -3.16 12.22 13.98
N LYS A 236 -3.00 10.93 13.68
CA LYS A 236 -2.11 10.03 14.42
C LYS A 236 -1.66 8.88 13.55
N VAL A 237 -0.41 8.46 13.68
CA VAL A 237 0.16 7.31 12.99
C VAL A 237 0.86 6.45 14.02
N GLY A 238 0.57 5.15 14.01
CA GLY A 238 1.32 4.14 14.74
C GLY A 238 2.48 3.60 13.91
N GLU A 239 3.26 2.69 14.49
CA GLU A 239 4.37 2.05 13.79
C GLU A 239 3.83 1.01 12.78
N PRO A 240 4.26 1.03 11.50
CA PRO A 240 3.96 -0.05 10.57
C PRO A 240 4.36 -1.43 11.12
N ALA A 241 3.78 -2.50 10.56
CA ALA A 241 4.02 -3.87 11.01
C ALA A 241 5.53 -4.17 11.12
N PRO A 242 6.02 -4.80 12.21
CA PRO A 242 5.27 -5.52 13.25
C PRO A 242 4.73 -4.63 14.40
N GLY A 243 4.82 -3.31 14.28
CA GLY A 243 4.24 -2.36 15.22
C GLY A 243 2.71 -2.31 15.21
N LYS A 244 2.14 -1.32 15.91
CA LYS A 244 0.70 -1.03 15.85
C LYS A 244 0.39 -0.29 14.55
N ASP A 245 0.19 -1.06 13.48
CA ASP A 245 -0.05 -0.60 12.12
C ASP A 245 -1.45 0.01 11.95
N VAL A 246 -1.69 1.12 12.65
CA VAL A 246 -2.97 1.84 12.67
C VAL A 246 -2.69 3.34 12.57
N ALA A 247 -3.43 4.02 11.71
CA ALA A 247 -3.46 5.47 11.60
C ALA A 247 -4.89 6.00 11.73
N VAL A 248 -4.97 7.23 12.24
CA VAL A 248 -6.20 8.01 12.36
C VAL A 248 -6.08 9.24 11.47
N LEU A 249 -7.03 9.38 10.56
CA LEU A 249 -7.14 10.50 9.64
C LEU A 249 -8.41 11.31 9.92
N LYS A 250 -8.48 12.52 9.38
CA LYS A 250 -9.68 13.35 9.40
C LYS A 250 -9.97 13.88 8.02
N ILE A 251 -11.16 13.59 7.49
CA ILE A 251 -11.67 14.26 6.29
C ILE A 251 -12.08 15.69 6.66
N GLU A 252 -11.69 16.64 5.83
CA GLU A 252 -12.16 18.03 5.93
C GLU A 252 -13.39 18.29 5.05
N GLY A 253 -14.29 19.16 5.51
CA GLY A 253 -15.43 19.64 4.72
C GLY A 253 -16.65 18.71 4.62
N ASN A 254 -16.80 17.75 5.55
CA ASN A 254 -18.02 16.94 5.70
C ASN A 254 -18.26 16.60 7.18
N ASP A 255 -19.51 16.74 7.63
CA ASP A 255 -19.95 16.56 9.02
C ASP A 255 -21.11 15.57 9.19
N ASN A 256 -21.54 14.90 8.11
CA ASN A 256 -22.64 13.94 8.12
C ASN A 256 -22.28 12.67 7.33
N LEU A 257 -21.14 12.08 7.68
CA LEU A 257 -20.65 10.86 7.05
C LEU A 257 -21.30 9.61 7.67
N MET A 258 -21.57 8.62 6.81
CA MET A 258 -21.93 7.27 7.26
C MET A 258 -20.71 6.65 7.95
N THR A 259 -20.94 5.93 9.04
CA THR A 259 -19.87 5.35 9.88
C THR A 259 -19.97 3.84 9.95
N VAL A 260 -18.83 3.18 10.13
CA VAL A 260 -18.75 1.80 10.57
C VAL A 260 -18.85 1.79 12.10
N SER A 261 -19.77 1.00 12.62
CA SER A 261 -19.94 0.87 14.07
C SER A 261 -18.81 0.01 14.65
N LEU A 262 -18.20 0.49 15.74
CA LEU A 262 -17.18 -0.25 16.47
C LEU A 262 -17.84 -0.97 17.66
N GLY A 263 -17.56 -2.26 17.80
CA GLY A 263 -17.92 -3.06 18.98
C GLY A 263 -16.90 -2.92 20.11
N ASP A 264 -17.26 -3.41 21.29
CA ASP A 264 -16.35 -3.56 22.44
C ASP A 264 -15.58 -4.88 22.27
N ASP A 265 -14.24 -4.82 22.31
CA ASP A 265 -13.40 -6.00 22.13
C ASP A 265 -13.45 -6.93 23.35
N THR A 266 -13.89 -6.44 24.51
CA THR A 266 -14.04 -7.24 25.73
C THR A 266 -15.26 -8.17 25.71
N ASP A 267 -16.19 -7.96 24.76
CA ASP A 267 -17.36 -8.82 24.56
C ASP A 267 -17.04 -10.08 23.73
N ILE A 268 -15.90 -10.10 23.04
CA ILE A 268 -15.51 -11.19 22.13
C ILE A 268 -14.92 -12.38 22.91
N GLN A 269 -15.36 -13.59 22.58
CA GLN A 269 -14.91 -14.84 23.17
C GLN A 269 -14.32 -15.80 22.13
N THR A 270 -13.48 -16.73 22.59
CA THR A 270 -12.98 -17.81 21.73
C THR A 270 -14.14 -18.69 21.30
N GLY A 271 -14.33 -18.84 19.99
CA GLY A 271 -15.42 -19.60 19.39
C GLY A 271 -16.50 -18.73 18.74
N ASP A 272 -16.44 -17.41 18.91
CA ASP A 272 -17.32 -16.48 18.19
C ASP A 272 -17.08 -16.53 16.68
N THR A 273 -18.17 -16.39 15.92
CA THR A 273 -18.12 -16.36 14.46
C THR A 273 -17.54 -15.02 13.99
N VAL A 274 -16.47 -15.07 13.20
CA VAL A 274 -15.88 -13.89 12.55
C VAL A 274 -16.22 -13.91 11.07
N PHE A 275 -16.66 -12.77 10.55
CA PHE A 275 -16.87 -12.54 9.12
C PHE A 275 -15.72 -11.69 8.58
N VAL A 276 -15.11 -12.13 7.47
CA VAL A 276 -13.98 -11.47 6.80
C VAL A 276 -14.35 -11.19 5.34
#